data_AF-A0A1C5U501-F1
#
_entry.id   AF-A0A1C5U501-F1
#
_cell.length_a   1.000
_cell.length_b   1.000
_cell.length_c   1.000
_cell.angle_alpha   90.00
_cell.angle_beta   90.00
_cell.angle_gamma   90.00
#
_symmetry.space_group_name_H-M   'P 1'
#
loop_
_entity.id
_entity.type
_entity.pdbx_description
1 polymer ?
#
loop_
_entity_poly.entity_id
_entity_poly.type
_entity_poly.pdbx_seq_one_letter_code
_entity_poly.pdbx_strand_id
1 'polypeptide(L)'
;MDIADKIRFLRTNILNISQEKFAKKIDVTRMTVNNWEQDLTKPNISHITMIALICNVTTDYLINNEEPLTLSVRNITDEEYNLLSQIIEYFKENKSDPNNE
;
A
#
# COMPACT_ATOMS: atom_id res chain seq x y z
N MET A 1 0.19 -8.53 9.59
CA MET A 1 1.01 -7.31 9.83
C MET A 1 0.11 -6.27 10.47
N ASP A 2 0.57 -5.59 11.51
CA ASP A 2 -0.18 -4.46 12.04
C ASP A 2 -0.04 -3.21 11.14
N ILE A 3 -0.73 -2.12 11.50
CA ILE A 3 -0.68 -0.89 10.73
C ILE A 3 0.72 -0.23 10.73
N ALA A 4 1.49 -0.37 11.80
CA ALA A 4 2.83 0.20 11.91
C ALA A 4 3.79 -0.49 10.92
N ASP A 5 3.74 -1.83 10.89
CA ASP A 5 4.46 -2.66 9.93
C ASP A 5 4.06 -2.33 8.50
N LYS A 6 2.77 -2.18 8.23
CA LYS A 6 2.26 -1.86 6.90
C LYS A 6 2.71 -0.49 6.42
N ILE A 7 2.67 0.53 7.27
CA ILE A 7 3.17 1.87 6.94
C ILE A 7 4.65 1.81 6.59
N ARG A 8 5.45 1.14 7.44
CA ARG A 8 6.89 0.96 7.20
C ARG A 8 7.11 0.26 5.86
N PHE A 9 6.44 -0.87 5.63
CA PHE A 9 6.54 -1.66 4.40
C PHE A 9 6.19 -0.84 3.15
N LEU A 10 5.06 -0.10 3.16
CA LEU A 10 4.69 0.74 2.03
C LEU A 10 5.74 1.81 1.75
N ARG A 11 6.29 2.43 2.81
CA ARG A 11 7.34 3.43 2.67
C ARG A 11 8.65 2.85 2.12
N THR A 12 9.11 1.70 2.62
CA THR A 12 10.42 1.12 2.28
C THR A 12 10.40 0.25 1.03
N ASN A 13 9.40 -0.63 0.90
CA ASN A 13 9.38 -1.67 -0.12
C ASN A 13 8.60 -1.26 -1.38
N ILE A 14 7.53 -0.47 -1.23
CA ILE A 14 6.72 -0.02 -2.37
C ILE A 14 7.22 1.31 -2.91
N LEU A 15 7.36 2.32 -2.04
CA LEU A 15 7.77 3.66 -2.45
C LEU A 15 9.28 3.87 -2.44
N ASN A 16 10.01 3.10 -1.63
CA ASN A 16 11.46 3.22 -1.42
C ASN A 16 11.93 4.67 -1.11
N ILE A 17 11.31 5.28 -0.09
CA ILE A 17 11.62 6.66 0.33
C ILE A 17 11.92 6.77 1.83
N SER A 18 12.55 7.88 2.24
CA SER A 18 12.81 8.19 3.65
C SER A 18 11.54 8.61 4.40
N GLN A 19 11.55 8.49 5.73
CA GLN A 19 10.47 8.97 6.59
C GLN A 19 10.15 10.46 6.35
N GLU A 20 11.18 11.28 6.12
CA GLU A 20 11.05 12.70 5.81
C GLU A 20 10.24 12.94 4.51
N LYS A 21 10.56 12.20 3.44
CA LYS A 21 9.85 12.32 2.15
C LYS A 21 8.42 11.81 2.25
N PHE A 22 8.20 10.72 3.00
CA PHE A 22 6.86 10.16 3.21
C PHE A 22 5.97 11.11 4.02
N ALA A 23 6.52 11.68 5.10
CA ALA A 23 5.85 12.68 5.92
C ALA A 23 5.41 13.91 5.11
N LYS A 24 6.29 14.42 4.24
CA LYS A 24 5.97 15.53 3.32
C LYS A 24 4.83 15.21 2.36
N LYS A 25 4.70 13.95 1.89
CA LYS A 25 3.59 13.55 1.00
C LYS A 25 2.25 13.52 1.74
N ILE A 26 2.24 13.18 3.03
CA ILE A 26 1.04 13.06 3.88
C ILE A 26 0.70 14.38 4.59
N ASP A 27 1.57 15.39 4.47
CA ASP A 27 1.49 16.66 5.20
C ASP A 27 1.54 16.50 6.73
N VAL A 28 2.53 15.73 7.20
CA VAL A 28 2.82 15.54 8.62
C VAL A 28 4.32 15.71 8.90
N THR A 29 4.70 15.70 10.17
CA THR A 29 6.12 15.75 10.55
C THR A 29 6.80 14.38 10.39
N ARG A 30 8.11 14.37 10.18
CA ARG A 30 8.91 13.13 10.22
C ARG A 30 8.72 12.35 11.53
N MET A 31 8.64 13.08 12.66
CA MET A 31 8.42 12.47 13.97
C MET A 31 7.08 11.73 14.04
N THR A 32 6.03 12.28 13.43
CA THR A 32 4.72 11.63 13.32
C THR A 32 4.82 10.30 12.61
N VAL A 33 5.47 10.25 11.43
CA VAL A 33 5.69 8.99 10.69
C VAL A 33 6.52 8.01 11.50
N ASN A 34 7.59 8.49 12.15
CA ASN A 34 8.41 7.63 13.01
C ASN A 34 7.59 7.01 14.15
N ASN A 35 6.73 7.80 14.81
CA ASN A 35 5.87 7.30 15.88
C ASN A 35 4.84 6.29 15.38
N TRP A 36 4.32 6.44 14.16
CA TRP A 36 3.45 5.43 13.55
C TRP A 36 4.18 4.13 13.28
N GLU A 37 5.39 4.19 12.70
CA GLU A 37 6.18 2.98 12.40
C GLU A 37 6.67 2.26 13.67
N GLN A 38 6.85 2.97 14.78
CA GLN A 38 7.25 2.41 16.07
C GLN A 38 6.04 2.02 16.95
N ASP A 39 4.82 2.04 16.41
CA ASP A 39 3.55 1.77 17.12
C ASP A 39 3.33 2.62 18.39
N LEU A 40 3.95 3.81 18.47
CA LEU A 40 3.80 4.74 19.60
C LEU A 40 2.50 5.54 19.50
N THR A 41 2.05 5.81 18.29
CA THR A 41 0.78 6.50 17.98
C THR A 41 0.17 5.89 16.73
N LYS A 42 -1.13 6.09 16.50
CA LYS A 42 -1.80 5.59 15.30
C LYS A 42 -2.23 6.74 14.38
N PRO A 43 -2.21 6.56 13.05
CA PRO A 43 -2.81 7.52 12.13
C PRO A 43 -4.32 7.60 12.37
N ASN A 44 -4.89 8.79 12.18
CA ASN A 44 -6.35 8.96 12.17
C ASN A 44 -6.91 8.59 10.79
N ILE A 45 -8.24 8.61 10.66
CA ILE A 45 -8.94 8.25 9.41
C ILE A 45 -8.43 9.06 8.21
N SER A 46 -8.23 10.37 8.36
CA SER A 46 -7.73 11.22 7.28
C SER A 46 -6.33 10.81 6.82
N HIS A 47 -5.44 10.52 7.76
CA HIS A 47 -4.09 10.04 7.44
C HIS A 47 -4.12 8.65 6.79
N ILE A 48 -4.98 7.75 7.25
CA ILE A 48 -5.17 6.41 6.66
C ILE A 48 -5.60 6.56 5.19
N THR A 49 -6.60 7.40 4.91
CA THR A 49 -7.05 7.68 3.55
C THR A 49 -5.93 8.26 2.69
N MET A 50 -5.13 9.18 3.23
CA MET A 50 -4.00 9.78 2.51
C MET A 50 -2.91 8.77 2.19
N ILE A 51 -2.54 7.91 3.16
CA ILE A 51 -1.58 6.82 2.95
C ILE A 51 -2.10 5.86 1.87
N ALA A 52 -3.37 5.48 1.94
CA ALA A 52 -4.00 4.61 0.95
C ALA A 52 -3.90 5.19 -0.47
N LEU A 53 -4.15 6.50 -0.61
CA LEU A 53 -4.05 7.22 -1.89
C LEU A 53 -2.61 7.29 -2.41
N ILE A 54 -1.64 7.69 -1.58
CA ILE A 54 -0.25 7.86 -2.01
C ILE A 54 0.39 6.51 -2.39
N CYS A 55 0.01 5.45 -1.68
CA CYS A 55 0.57 4.12 -1.86
C CYS A 55 -0.24 3.24 -2.83
N ASN A 56 -1.34 3.74 -3.39
CA ASN A 56 -2.28 2.97 -4.22
C ASN A 56 -2.72 1.65 -3.57
N VAL A 57 -3.11 1.68 -2.30
CA VAL A 57 -3.65 0.52 -1.56
C VAL A 57 -5.06 0.79 -1.06
N THR A 58 -5.76 -0.25 -0.65
CA THR A 58 -7.06 -0.11 0.02
C THR A 58 -6.88 0.35 1.46
N THR A 59 -7.90 1.01 2.02
CA THR A 59 -7.94 1.34 3.44
C THR A 59 -8.02 0.09 4.30
N ASP A 60 -8.72 -0.94 3.83
CA ASP A 60 -8.86 -2.25 4.47
C ASP A 60 -7.50 -2.91 4.68
N TYR A 61 -6.62 -2.84 3.66
CA TYR A 61 -5.24 -3.29 3.83
C TYR A 61 -4.56 -2.61 5.00
N LEU A 62 -4.73 -1.31 5.22
CA LEU A 62 -4.09 -0.60 6.33
C LEU A 62 -4.69 -0.95 7.70
N ILE A 63 -6.00 -1.17 7.77
CA ILE A 63 -6.75 -1.29 9.04
C ILE A 63 -6.80 -2.75 9.54
N ASN A 64 -6.98 -3.72 8.65
CA ASN A 64 -7.26 -5.11 9.01
C ASN A 64 -6.01 -5.96 8.94
N ASN A 65 -5.58 -6.55 10.07
CA ASN A 65 -4.29 -7.25 10.17
C ASN A 65 -4.10 -8.44 9.22
N GLU A 66 -5.20 -9.05 8.79
CA GLU A 66 -5.25 -10.24 7.93
C GLU A 66 -5.48 -9.91 6.45
N GLU A 67 -5.73 -8.64 6.11
CA GLU A 67 -5.96 -8.25 4.72
C GLU A 67 -4.67 -8.34 3.89
N PRO A 68 -4.70 -9.04 2.73
CA PRO A 68 -3.57 -9.09 1.83
C PRO A 68 -3.31 -7.72 1.18
N LEU A 69 -2.06 -7.51 0.77
CA LEU A 69 -1.68 -6.33 0.00
C LEU A 69 -2.48 -6.28 -1.32
N THR A 70 -3.34 -5.28 -1.44
CA THR A 70 -4.22 -5.09 -2.59
C THR A 70 -3.92 -3.76 -3.27
N LEU A 71 -3.68 -3.81 -4.58
CA LEU A 71 -3.49 -2.61 -5.41
C LEU A 71 -4.85 -1.93 -5.65
N SER A 72 -4.98 -0.68 -5.25
CA SER A 72 -6.15 0.16 -5.51
C SER A 72 -5.86 1.06 -6.71
N VAL A 73 -6.54 0.79 -7.82
CA VAL A 73 -6.55 1.64 -9.01
C VAL A 73 -7.75 2.58 -8.98
N ARG A 74 -7.54 3.86 -9.27
CA ARG A 74 -8.57 4.90 -9.24
C ARG A 74 -8.54 5.70 -10.54
N ASN A 75 -9.71 6.15 -11.00
CA ASN A 75 -9.86 6.98 -12.21
C ASN A 75 -9.23 6.36 -13.47
N ILE A 76 -9.27 5.04 -13.60
CA ILE A 76 -8.83 4.35 -14.80
C ILE A 76 -9.97 4.21 -15.80
N THR A 77 -9.63 4.19 -17.08
CA THR A 77 -10.53 3.95 -18.20
C THR A 77 -10.87 2.46 -18.35
N ASP A 78 -11.91 2.16 -19.13
CA ASP A 78 -12.27 0.78 -19.45
C ASP A 78 -11.13 0.04 -20.18
N GLU A 79 -10.37 0.74 -21.02
CA GLU A 79 -9.20 0.18 -21.72
C GLU A 79 -8.08 -0.21 -20.73
N GLU A 80 -7.76 0.68 -19.79
CA GLU A 80 -6.75 0.41 -18.76
C GLU A 80 -7.19 -0.72 -17.81
N TYR A 81 -8.48 -0.79 -17.47
CA TYR A 81 -9.04 -1.87 -16.68
C TYR A 81 -8.88 -3.23 -17.38
N ASN A 82 -9.19 -3.28 -18.68
CA ASN A 82 -9.05 -4.50 -19.47
C ASN A 82 -7.59 -4.96 -19.56
N LEU A 83 -6.64 -4.03 -19.74
CA LEU A 83 -5.21 -4.35 -19.77
C LEU A 83 -4.74 -4.93 -18.42
N LEU A 84 -5.09 -4.30 -17.31
CA LEU A 84 -4.74 -4.80 -15.97
C LEU A 84 -5.34 -6.17 -15.69
N SER A 85 -6.58 -6.40 -16.13
CA SER A 85 -7.26 -7.69 -15.98
C SER A 85 -6.52 -8.82 -16.71
N GLN A 86 -6.03 -8.55 -17.92
CA GLN A 86 -5.23 -9.52 -18.68
C GLN A 86 -3.89 -9.85 -18.00
N ILE A 87 -3.21 -8.84 -17.44
CA ILE A 87 -1.95 -9.04 -16.69
C ILE A 87 -2.19 -9.89 -15.44
N ILE A 88 -3.27 -9.60 -14.70
CA ILE A 88 -3.65 -10.37 -13.51
C ILE A 88 -3.90 -11.83 -13.89
N GLU A 89 -4.61 -12.08 -14.99
CA GLU A 89 -4.89 -13.44 -15.44
C GLU A 89 -3.63 -14.19 -15.86
N TYR A 90 -2.74 -13.53 -16.61
CA TYR A 90 -1.42 -14.07 -16.96
C TYR A 90 -0.63 -14.50 -15.70
N PHE A 91 -0.62 -13.71 -14.63
CA PHE A 91 0.06 -14.10 -13.39
C PHE A 91 -0.59 -15.30 -12.69
N LYS A 92 -1.91 -15.47 -12.77
CA LYS A 92 -2.58 -16.65 -12.21
C LYS A 92 -2.23 -17.92 -12.98
N GLU A 93 -2.23 -17.84 -14.31
CA GLU A 93 -1.89 -18.98 -15.17
C GLU A 93 -0.44 -19.45 -14.92
N ASN A 94 0.52 -18.52 -14.84
CA ASN A 94 1.92 -18.88 -14.60
C ASN A 94 2.20 -19.40 -13.17
N LYS A 95 1.43 -18.98 -12.17
CA LYS A 95 1.50 -19.55 -10.81
C LYS A 95 0.83 -20.92 -10.70
N SER A 96 0.01 -21.29 -11.68
CA SER A 96 -0.70 -22.58 -11.72
C SER A 96 0.09 -23.66 -12.45
N ASP A 97 1.23 -23.33 -13.07
CA ASP A 97 2.14 -24.29 -13.70
C ASP A 97 3.15 -24.82 -12.65
N PRO A 98 3.03 -26.09 -12.21
CA PRO A 98 3.90 -26.66 -11.19
C PRO A 98 5.36 -26.85 -11.62
N ASN A 99 5.74 -26.49 -12.86
CA ASN A 99 7.10 -26.64 -13.38
C ASN A 99 7.95 -25.35 -13.35
N ASN A 100 7.47 -24.26 -12.74
CA ASN A 100 8.15 -22.96 -12.73
C ASN A 100 8.76 -22.55 -11.36
N GLU A 101 8.97 -23.49 -10.43
CA GLU A 101 9.77 -23.27 -9.19
C GLU A 101 11.21 -23.78 -9.31
#